data_AF-A0A662J355-F1
#
_entry.id   AF-A0A662J355-F1
#
_cell.length_a   1.000
_cell.length_b   1.000
_cell.length_c   1.000
_cell.angle_alpha   90.00
_cell.angle_beta   90.00
_cell.angle_gamma   90.00
#
_symmetry.space_group_name_H-M   'P 1'
#
loop_
_entity.id
_entity.type
_entity.pdbx_description
1 polymer ?
#
loop_
_entity_poly.entity_id
_entity_poly.type
_entity_poly.pdbx_seq_one_letter_code
_entity_poly.pdbx_strand_id
1 'polypeptide(L)'
;MRLALAKLRARFQGKSEAWLKRCARRLKDVERVDVDSWTVKGRPELGDRYPSYLVRVVDGKYRCSCHSPYRPYAAKRRRSVCSHVGSVVLYRLVKRLGGFSDA
;
A
#
# COMPACT_ATOMS: atom_id res chain seq x y z
N MET A 1 -13.89 1.41 -8.18
CA MET A 1 -13.28 1.94 -6.92
C MET A 1 -13.96 1.41 -5.64
N ARG A 2 -15.27 1.61 -5.44
CA ARG A 2 -16.01 1.24 -4.20
C ARG A 2 -15.77 -0.20 -3.72
N LEU A 3 -15.90 -1.18 -4.62
CA LEU A 3 -15.66 -2.60 -4.31
C LEU A 3 -14.21 -2.88 -3.89
N ALA A 4 -13.23 -2.25 -4.55
CA ALA A 4 -11.82 -2.41 -4.21
C ALA A 4 -11.51 -1.90 -2.79
N LEU A 5 -12.09 -0.76 -2.40
CA LEU A 5 -11.98 -0.23 -1.04
C LEU A 5 -12.66 -1.14 -0.01
N ALA A 6 -13.84 -1.69 -0.33
CA ALA A 6 -14.52 -2.66 0.53
C ALA A 6 -13.67 -3.93 0.74
N LYS A 7 -13.09 -4.49 -0.33
CA LYS A 7 -12.17 -5.63 -0.25
C LYS A 7 -10.90 -5.30 0.54
N LEU A 8 -10.34 -4.10 0.40
CA LEU A 8 -9.19 -3.66 1.19
C LEU A 8 -9.53 -3.59 2.68
N ARG A 9 -10.68 -3.02 3.04
CA ARG A 9 -11.18 -2.95 4.42
C ARG A 9 -11.38 -4.33 5.01
N ALA A 10 -12.03 -5.23 4.27
CA ALA A 10 -12.27 -6.61 4.70
C ALA A 10 -10.96 -7.38 4.94
N ARG A 11 -9.93 -7.15 4.11
CA ARG A 11 -8.60 -7.79 4.25
C ARG A 11 -7.81 -7.30 5.45
N PHE A 12 -7.90 -6.00 5.78
CA PHE A 12 -7.15 -5.38 6.88
C PHE A 12 -8.11 -4.86 7.95
N GLN A 13 -8.78 -5.79 8.63
CA GLN A 13 -9.70 -5.50 9.72
C GLN A 13 -8.99 -4.74 10.85
N GLY A 14 -9.71 -3.83 11.52
CA GLY A 14 -9.18 -2.98 12.60
C GLY A 14 -8.37 -1.77 12.15
N LYS A 15 -8.20 -1.54 10.83
CA LYS A 15 -7.60 -0.28 10.32
C LYS A 15 -8.61 0.87 10.34
N SER A 16 -8.13 2.05 10.70
CA SER A 16 -8.95 3.26 10.76
C SER A 16 -9.31 3.81 9.37
N GLU A 17 -10.38 4.62 9.32
CA GLU A 17 -10.75 5.35 8.09
C GLU A 17 -9.62 6.22 7.56
N ALA A 18 -8.85 6.86 8.44
CA ALA A 18 -7.71 7.67 8.03
C ALA A 18 -6.65 6.83 7.29
N TRP A 19 -6.45 5.58 7.69
CA TRP A 19 -5.55 4.66 6.99
C TRP A 19 -6.09 4.31 5.59
N LEU A 20 -7.37 4.00 5.46
CA LEU A 20 -8.01 3.71 4.17
C LEU A 20 -7.96 4.92 3.23
N LYS A 21 -8.31 6.11 3.72
CA LYS A 21 -8.21 7.38 2.97
C LYS A 21 -6.79 7.63 2.47
N ARG A 22 -5.77 7.40 3.33
CA ARG A 22 -4.36 7.50 2.94
C ARG A 22 -3.97 6.50 1.86
N CYS A 23 -4.52 5.29 1.87
CA CYS A 23 -4.26 4.28 0.85
C CYS A 23 -4.82 4.73 -0.50
N ALA A 24 -6.07 5.20 -0.51
CA ALA A 24 -6.76 5.70 -1.71
C ALA A 24 -6.07 6.94 -2.30
N ARG A 25 -5.68 7.90 -1.47
CA ARG A 25 -4.98 9.12 -1.91
C ARG A 25 -3.63 8.83 -2.58
N ARG A 26 -2.95 7.77 -2.14
CA ARG A 26 -1.66 7.30 -2.70
C ARG A 26 -1.82 6.42 -3.94
N LEU A 27 -3.04 6.04 -4.33
CA LEU A 27 -3.25 5.04 -5.38
C LEU A 27 -2.62 5.43 -6.73
N LYS A 28 -2.72 6.72 -7.09
CA LYS A 28 -2.13 7.29 -8.30
C LYS A 28 -0.60 7.38 -8.27
N ASP A 29 0.00 7.16 -7.11
CA ASP A 29 1.44 7.22 -6.89
C ASP A 29 2.08 5.83 -6.86
N VAL A 30 1.29 4.78 -7.11
CA VAL A 30 1.75 3.39 -7.16
C VAL A 30 2.11 3.04 -8.59
N GLU A 31 3.36 2.65 -8.79
CA GLU A 31 3.89 2.16 -10.05
C GLU A 31 4.40 0.74 -9.87
N ARG A 32 4.11 -0.14 -10.83
CA ARG A 32 4.64 -1.50 -10.83
C ARG A 32 6.07 -1.45 -11.35
N VAL A 33 6.99 -2.02 -10.60
CA VAL A 33 8.40 -2.17 -11.00
C VAL A 33 8.62 -3.56 -11.61
N ASP A 34 8.02 -4.58 -10.99
CA ASP A 34 8.17 -5.98 -11.42
C ASP A 34 6.95 -6.81 -10.96
N VAL A 35 6.98 -8.14 -11.13
CA VAL A 35 5.92 -9.07 -10.77
C VAL A 35 5.47 -8.92 -9.32
N ASP A 36 6.44 -8.84 -8.41
CA ASP A 36 6.22 -8.79 -6.97
C ASP A 36 6.70 -7.48 -6.33
N SER A 37 6.93 -6.43 -7.13
CA SER A 37 7.49 -5.16 -6.64
C SER A 37 6.77 -3.93 -7.17
N TRP A 38 6.54 -2.95 -6.29
CA TRP A 38 5.93 -1.66 -6.59
C TRP A 38 6.65 -0.52 -5.89
N THR A 39 6.83 0.59 -6.60
CA THR A 39 7.23 1.87 -6.03
C THR A 39 5.98 2.65 -5.62
N VAL A 40 6.10 3.40 -4.52
CA VAL A 40 5.08 4.34 -4.06
C VAL A 40 5.75 5.68 -3.83
N LYS A 41 5.35 6.73 -4.57
CA LYS A 41 5.88 8.09 -4.34
C LYS A 41 5.50 8.54 -2.93
N GLY A 42 6.47 9.11 -2.22
CA GLY A 42 6.28 9.68 -0.91
C GLY A 42 5.51 10.99 -0.96
N ARG A 43 4.63 11.18 0.02
CA ARG A 43 3.80 12.36 0.21
C ARG A 43 4.00 12.97 1.61
N PRO A 44 4.80 14.04 1.76
CA PRO A 44 5.01 14.70 3.05
C PRO A 44 3.71 15.08 3.74
N GLU A 45 2.70 15.52 2.99
CA GLU A 45 1.36 15.88 3.48
C GLU A 45 0.57 14.68 4.04
N LEU A 46 1.08 13.47 3.86
CA LEU A 46 0.54 12.22 4.39
C LEU A 46 1.48 11.53 5.41
N GLY A 47 2.51 12.24 5.88
CA GLY A 47 3.43 11.81 6.93
C GLY A 47 4.69 11.09 6.42
N ASP A 48 5.00 11.18 5.13
CA ASP A 48 6.16 10.51 4.53
C ASP A 48 7.42 11.38 4.64
N ARG A 49 8.54 10.75 5.01
CA ARG A 49 9.85 11.43 5.14
C ARG A 49 10.75 11.25 3.93
N TYR A 50 10.47 10.25 3.10
CA TYR A 50 11.28 9.86 1.96
C TYR A 50 10.48 10.07 0.66
N PRO A 51 11.16 10.39 -0.45
CA PRO A 51 10.51 10.69 -1.73
C PRO A 51 9.90 9.44 -2.38
N SER A 52 10.32 8.24 -2.00
CA SER A 52 9.78 6.99 -2.51
C SER A 52 9.90 5.86 -1.50
N TYR A 53 9.02 4.87 -1.66
CA TYR A 53 9.02 3.62 -0.90
C TYR A 53 8.90 2.45 -1.85
N LEU A 54 9.59 1.36 -1.51
CA LEU A 54 9.53 0.11 -2.26
C LEU A 54 8.71 -0.89 -1.45
N VAL A 55 7.70 -1.47 -2.09
CA VAL A 55 6.88 -2.54 -1.54
C VAL A 55 7.16 -3.79 -2.36
N ARG A 56 7.56 -4.88 -1.69
CA ARG A 56 7.78 -6.19 -2.30
C ARG A 56 6.91 -7.25 -1.67
N VAL A 57 6.58 -8.29 -2.42
CA VAL A 57 6.06 -9.55 -1.86
C VAL A 57 7.24 -10.50 -1.71
N VAL A 58 7.47 -10.99 -0.49
CA VAL A 58 8.52 -11.94 -0.15
C VAL A 58 7.89 -13.01 0.73
N ASP A 59 7.95 -14.27 0.32
CA ASP A 59 7.31 -15.41 0.99
C ASP A 59 5.80 -15.20 1.21
N GLY A 60 5.11 -14.68 0.19
CA GLY A 60 3.68 -14.34 0.26
C GLY A 60 3.32 -13.16 1.16
N LYS A 61 4.31 -12.51 1.78
CA LYS A 61 4.12 -11.37 2.71
C LYS A 61 4.58 -10.07 2.09
N TYR A 62 3.77 -9.02 2.26
CA TYR A 62 4.14 -7.66 1.84
C TYR A 62 5.19 -7.07 2.79
N ARG A 63 6.30 -6.59 2.23
CA ARG A 63 7.35 -5.87 2.93
C ARG A 63 7.50 -4.48 2.31
N CYS A 64 7.50 -3.44 3.15
CA CYS A 64 7.70 -2.07 2.71
C CYS A 64 9.03 -1.54 3.26
N SER A 65 9.77 -0.78 2.44
CA SER A 65 11.02 -0.14 2.88
C SER A 65 10.84 0.82 4.06
N CYS A 66 9.62 1.33 4.32
CA CYS A 66 9.34 2.14 5.52
C CYS A 66 9.40 1.37 6.84
N HIS A 67 9.42 0.04 6.79
CA HIS A 67 9.60 -0.86 7.94
C HIS A 67 11.07 -1.16 8.26
N SER A 68 11.99 -0.75 7.38
CA SER A 68 13.44 -0.97 7.56
C SER A 68 13.89 -0.47 8.94
N PRO A 69 14.70 -1.25 9.69
CA PRO A 69 15.13 -0.89 11.03
C PRO A 69 15.95 0.40 11.09
N TYR A 70 16.60 0.77 9.99
CA TYR A 70 17.35 2.02 9.85
C TYR A 70 16.45 3.26 9.65
N ARG A 71 15.12 3.10 9.66
CA ARG A 71 14.17 4.22 9.50
C ARG A 71 13.59 4.64 10.86
N PRO A 72 13.43 5.95 11.13
CA PRO A 72 12.80 6.43 12.37
C PRO A 72 11.42 5.79 12.60
N TYR A 73 11.07 5.42 13.84
CA TYR A 73 9.79 4.77 14.20
C TYR A 73 9.53 3.38 13.59
N ALA A 74 10.55 2.71 13.03
CA ALA A 74 10.39 1.40 12.43
C ALA A 74 9.83 0.35 13.40
N ALA A 75 10.16 0.41 14.69
CA ALA A 75 9.61 -0.49 15.71
C ALA A 75 8.07 -0.39 15.82
N LYS A 76 7.50 0.82 15.78
CA LYS A 76 6.04 1.03 15.78
C LYS A 76 5.42 0.62 14.44
N ARG A 77 6.06 0.98 13.33
CA ARG A 77 5.54 0.69 11.97
C ARG A 77 5.60 -0.79 11.63
N ARG A 78 6.58 -1.56 12.10
CA ARG A 78 6.66 -3.01 11.89
C ARG A 78 5.50 -3.79 12.52
N ARG A 79 4.88 -3.24 13.58
CA ARG A 79 3.74 -3.86 14.27
C ARG A 79 2.41 -3.68 13.52
N SER A 80 2.40 -3.00 12.37
CA SER A 80 1.15 -2.66 11.69
C SER A 80 1.35 -2.47 10.19
N VAL A 81 0.37 -2.87 9.38
CA VAL A 81 0.44 -2.64 7.92
C VAL A 81 0.43 -1.14 7.61
N CYS A 82 1.48 -0.61 6.96
CA CYS A 82 1.53 0.80 6.58
C CYS A 82 0.59 1.12 5.40
N SER A 83 0.28 2.41 5.20
CA SER A 83 -0.57 2.80 4.05
C SER A 83 0.10 2.56 2.69
N HIS A 84 1.44 2.51 2.60
CA HIS A 84 2.12 2.11 1.34
C HIS A 84 1.74 0.69 0.90
N VAL A 85 1.78 -0.29 1.82
CA VAL A 85 1.31 -1.66 1.54
C VAL A 85 -0.17 -1.66 1.19
N GLY A 86 -0.99 -0.91 1.94
CA GLY A 86 -2.41 -0.79 1.65
C GLY A 86 -2.71 -0.22 0.26
N SER A 87 -1.96 0.79 -0.19
CA SER A 87 -2.06 1.36 -1.53
C SER A 87 -1.70 0.35 -2.63
N VAL A 88 -0.66 -0.46 -2.41
CA VAL A 88 -0.27 -1.51 -3.38
C VAL A 88 -1.32 -2.60 -3.46
N VAL A 89 -1.87 -3.05 -2.32
CA VAL A 89 -2.97 -4.02 -2.33
C VAL A 89 -4.20 -3.43 -3.03
N LEU A 90 -4.53 -2.16 -2.76
CA LEU A 90 -5.64 -1.48 -3.43
C LEU A 90 -5.41 -1.36 -4.94
N TYR A 91 -4.19 -1.00 -5.37
CA TYR A 91 -3.79 -0.96 -6.77
C TYR A 91 -4.02 -2.29 -7.47
N ARG A 92 -3.56 -3.39 -6.86
CA ARG A 92 -3.77 -4.74 -7.38
C ARG A 92 -5.25 -5.10 -7.47
N LEU A 93 -6.05 -4.74 -6.46
CA LEU A 93 -7.50 -4.94 -6.48
C LEU A 93 -8.18 -4.14 -7.57
N VAL A 94 -7.81 -2.86 -7.76
CA VAL A 94 -8.36 -2.01 -8.82
C VAL A 94 -8.01 -2.57 -10.20
N LYS A 95 -6.75 -2.98 -10.43
CA LYS A 95 -6.35 -3.58 -11.70
C LYS A 95 -7.05 -4.92 -11.97
N ARG A 96 -7.20 -5.78 -10.95
CA ARG A 96 -7.93 -7.04 -11.10
C ARG A 96 -9.42 -6.83 -11.38
N LEU A 97 -10.06 -5.90 -10.68
CA LEU A 97 -11.50 -5.64 -10.84
C LEU A 97 -11.81 -4.81 -12.08
N GLY A 98 -10.90 -3.94 -12.51
CA GLY A 98 -10.99 -3.19 -13.76
C GLY A 98 -10.51 -3.99 -14.97
N GLY A 99 -9.89 -5.16 -14.76
CA GLY A 99 -9.62 -6.17 -15.77
C GLY A 99 -10.72 -7.24 -15.89
N PHE A 100 -11.90 -7.03 -15.26
CA PHE A 100 -13.15 -7.71 -15.63
C PHE A 100 -13.88 -6.95 -16.76
N SER A 101 -13.10 -6.31 -17.63
CA SER A 101 -13.45 -6.00 -19.01
C SER A 101 -12.39 -6.74 -19.82
N ASP A 102 -12.69 -8.02 -20.03
CA ASP A 102 -12.49 -8.81 -21.25
C ASP A 102 -12.37 -10.27 -20.84
N ALA A 103 -13.48 -10.95 -21.08
CA ALA A 103 -13.59 -12.41 -21.15
C ALA A 103 -12.65 -12.96 -22.22
#